data_AF-A0A7K5J484-F1
#
_entry.id   AF-A0A7K5J484-F1
#
_cell.length_a   1.000
_cell.length_b   1.000
_cell.length_c   1.000
_cell.angle_alpha   90.00
_cell.angle_beta   90.00
_cell.angle_gamma   90.00
#
_symmetry.space_group_name_H-M   'P 1'
#
loop_
_entity.id
_entity.type
_entity.pdbx_description
1 polymer ?
#
loop_
_entity_poly.entity_id
_entity_poly.type
_entity_poly.pdbx_seq_one_letter_code
_entity_poly.pdbx_strand_id
1 'polypeptide(L)'
;PSSLPRNITSLDLSFNSLVMPHHRTLLKHFPSLHSLTLSNNAKLTLCPAVFSNLGVLRLLDLSSCGITYIHMDTFKGLGNLHTLLLRNNSLQELDVPFLLPLKALFHLDLRHNTLVSVDTWSLQLMETIPGVHLEGNPWVCDCSARPLQQWLQRRRGEPRGWVPGDVSGRQDPECRRLENGEYWVCHRLTMCLSCVTATALPAGKGGRSWPYLVGFIVTAIGISILIALVAKCKLVQKNFASYRHRPLPEISSIGGSPMEDTSSWDRGSIPDAADLQAEDDDGFIEDNYIQPSEQLP
;
A
#
# COMPACT_ATOMS: atom_id res chain seq x y z
N PRO A 1 -25.41 -25.78 2.76
CA PRO A 1 -25.75 -27.11 3.32
C PRO A 1 -25.79 -27.12 4.86
N SER A 2 -26.96 -26.85 5.44
CA SER A 2 -27.20 -26.85 6.90
C SER A 2 -27.43 -28.25 7.49
N SER A 3 -27.70 -29.24 6.64
CA SER A 3 -27.98 -30.63 7.02
C SER A 3 -26.75 -31.51 7.19
N LEU A 4 -25.56 -31.01 6.83
CA LEU A 4 -24.33 -31.79 6.86
C LEU A 4 -23.77 -31.92 8.29
N PRO A 5 -23.17 -33.08 8.65
CA PRO A 5 -22.60 -33.30 9.98
C PRO A 5 -21.41 -32.37 10.28
N ARG A 6 -21.27 -31.94 11.53
CA ARG A 6 -20.25 -30.95 11.94
C ARG A 6 -18.81 -31.47 11.92
N ASN A 7 -18.62 -32.78 11.96
CA ASN A 7 -17.32 -33.45 12.04
C ASN A 7 -16.72 -33.79 10.67
N ILE A 8 -17.24 -33.21 9.58
CA ILE A 8 -16.70 -33.42 8.24
C ILE A 8 -15.26 -32.89 8.18
N THR A 9 -14.38 -33.71 7.63
CA THR A 9 -12.97 -33.40 7.42
C THR A 9 -12.66 -33.04 5.97
N SER A 10 -13.45 -33.49 5.01
CA SER A 10 -13.30 -33.17 3.59
C SER A 10 -14.65 -32.81 2.99
N LEU A 11 -14.71 -31.66 2.32
CA LEU A 11 -15.92 -31.19 1.66
C LEU A 11 -15.60 -30.75 0.23
N ASP A 12 -16.26 -31.39 -0.71
CA ASP A 12 -16.20 -31.04 -2.13
C ASP A 12 -17.48 -30.31 -2.52
N LEU A 13 -17.35 -29.07 -2.97
CA LEU A 13 -18.42 -28.26 -3.55
C LEU A 13 -18.04 -27.78 -4.96
N SER A 14 -17.15 -28.51 -5.64
CA SER A 14 -16.74 -28.20 -7.00
C SER A 14 -17.90 -28.31 -7.99
N PHE A 15 -17.75 -27.68 -9.16
CA PHE A 15 -18.74 -27.71 -10.25
C PHE A 15 -20.14 -27.25 -9.84
N ASN A 16 -20.20 -26.25 -8.96
CA ASN A 16 -21.44 -25.60 -8.56
C ASN A 16 -21.49 -24.15 -9.09
N SER A 17 -22.56 -23.44 -8.77
CA SER A 17 -22.70 -21.99 -9.01
C SER A 17 -22.74 -21.24 -7.68
N LEU A 18 -21.74 -21.48 -6.84
CA LEU A 18 -21.69 -20.89 -5.50
C LEU A 18 -21.41 -19.39 -5.56
N VAL A 19 -22.16 -18.65 -4.75
CA VAL A 19 -21.88 -17.24 -4.43
C VAL A 19 -21.39 -17.19 -2.99
N MET A 20 -20.22 -16.62 -2.78
CA MET A 20 -19.65 -16.48 -1.44
C MET A 20 -20.47 -15.48 -0.61
N PRO A 21 -20.64 -15.73 0.68
CA PRO A 21 -21.36 -14.80 1.54
C PRO A 21 -20.56 -13.49 1.72
N HIS A 22 -21.19 -12.34 1.49
CA HIS A 22 -20.55 -11.02 1.49
C HIS A 22 -19.93 -10.59 2.84
N HIS A 23 -20.46 -11.06 3.97
CA HIS A 23 -20.04 -10.61 5.32
C HIS A 23 -19.96 -11.73 6.36
N ARG A 24 -19.93 -12.99 5.93
CA ARG A 24 -19.87 -14.13 6.86
C ARG A 24 -18.68 -15.01 6.57
N THR A 25 -18.19 -15.64 7.62
CA THR A 25 -17.27 -16.76 7.50
C THR A 25 -17.96 -17.93 6.82
N LEU A 26 -17.32 -18.45 5.78
CA LEU A 26 -17.78 -19.62 5.04
C LEU A 26 -17.74 -20.84 5.97
N LEU A 27 -18.77 -21.68 5.91
CA LEU A 27 -18.74 -23.01 6.55
C LEU A 27 -18.44 -22.95 8.07
N LYS A 28 -18.95 -21.92 8.78
CA LYS A 28 -18.79 -21.73 10.25
C LYS A 28 -19.09 -22.97 11.09
N HIS A 29 -19.95 -23.86 10.60
CA HIS A 29 -20.36 -25.09 11.28
C HIS A 29 -19.40 -26.27 11.13
N PHE A 30 -18.33 -26.14 10.35
CA PHE A 30 -17.37 -27.22 10.03
C PHE A 30 -15.95 -26.85 10.47
N PRO A 31 -15.69 -26.71 11.78
CA PRO A 31 -14.37 -26.31 12.30
C PRO A 31 -13.31 -27.40 12.11
N SER A 32 -13.70 -28.66 11.87
CA SER A 32 -12.80 -29.80 11.69
C SER A 32 -12.40 -30.05 10.23
N LEU A 33 -12.70 -29.12 9.32
CA LEU A 33 -12.46 -29.28 7.90
C LEU A 33 -10.95 -29.18 7.58
N HIS A 34 -10.41 -30.24 7.00
CA HIS A 34 -9.02 -30.35 6.56
C HIS A 34 -8.86 -30.13 5.05
N SER A 35 -9.88 -30.44 4.25
CA SER A 35 -9.87 -30.29 2.80
C SER A 35 -11.15 -29.63 2.31
N LEU A 36 -11.01 -28.57 1.52
CA LEU A 36 -12.11 -27.85 0.91
C LEU A 36 -11.85 -27.67 -0.59
N THR A 37 -12.73 -28.23 -1.40
CA THR A 37 -12.70 -28.07 -2.86
C THR A 37 -13.85 -27.16 -3.29
N LEU A 38 -13.50 -26.02 -3.90
CA LEU A 38 -14.43 -25.04 -4.46
C LEU A 38 -14.20 -24.85 -5.96
N SER A 39 -13.43 -25.72 -6.60
CA SER A 39 -13.03 -25.56 -8.00
C SER A 39 -14.22 -25.58 -8.96
N ASN A 40 -14.07 -24.92 -10.11
CA ASN A 40 -15.13 -24.83 -11.12
C ASN A 40 -16.43 -24.17 -10.62
N ASN A 41 -16.32 -23.25 -9.65
CA ASN A 41 -17.39 -22.32 -9.30
C ASN A 41 -17.15 -21.00 -10.03
N ALA A 42 -17.79 -20.81 -11.17
CA ALA A 42 -17.53 -19.67 -12.04
C ALA A 42 -17.84 -18.33 -11.35
N LYS A 43 -16.92 -17.35 -11.50
CA LYS A 43 -17.03 -15.98 -10.97
C LYS A 43 -17.10 -15.92 -9.44
N LEU A 44 -16.37 -16.79 -8.78
CA LEU A 44 -16.29 -16.79 -7.32
C LEU A 44 -15.64 -15.50 -6.84
N THR A 45 -16.40 -14.65 -6.13
CA THR A 45 -15.86 -13.44 -5.52
C THR A 45 -15.39 -13.76 -4.11
N LEU A 46 -14.10 -13.55 -3.83
CA LEU A 46 -13.52 -13.81 -2.51
C LEU A 46 -13.60 -12.56 -1.64
N CYS A 47 -14.25 -12.68 -0.49
CA CYS A 47 -14.33 -11.61 0.51
C CYS A 47 -13.17 -11.72 1.52
N PRO A 48 -12.76 -10.60 2.14
CA PRO A 48 -11.80 -10.61 3.24
C PRO A 48 -12.20 -11.59 4.36
N ALA A 49 -11.24 -12.35 4.88
CA ALA A 49 -11.39 -13.30 5.99
C ALA A 49 -12.50 -14.35 5.83
N VAL A 50 -12.92 -14.63 4.59
CA VAL A 50 -14.02 -15.57 4.31
C VAL A 50 -13.75 -16.99 4.81
N PHE A 51 -12.48 -17.39 4.94
CA PHE A 51 -12.08 -18.71 5.43
C PHE A 51 -11.57 -18.72 6.89
N SER A 52 -11.73 -17.62 7.63
CA SER A 52 -11.04 -17.42 8.93
C SER A 52 -11.40 -18.39 10.05
N ASN A 53 -12.53 -19.09 9.94
CA ASN A 53 -12.97 -20.13 10.86
C ASN A 53 -12.40 -21.52 10.54
N LEU A 54 -11.72 -21.70 9.42
CA LEU A 54 -11.19 -22.99 8.96
C LEU A 54 -9.72 -23.17 9.37
N GLY A 55 -9.44 -22.99 10.66
CA GLY A 55 -8.07 -22.92 11.18
C GLY A 55 -7.25 -24.21 11.05
N VAL A 56 -7.90 -25.36 10.86
CA VAL A 56 -7.23 -26.67 10.66
C VAL A 56 -7.18 -27.10 9.19
N LEU A 57 -7.64 -26.25 8.27
CA LEU A 57 -7.65 -26.54 6.84
C LEU A 57 -6.23 -26.70 6.33
N ARG A 58 -5.99 -27.79 5.59
CA ARG A 58 -4.70 -28.13 4.97
C ARG A 58 -4.71 -27.98 3.46
N LEU A 59 -5.85 -28.23 2.81
CA LEU A 59 -6.01 -28.13 1.37
C LEU A 59 -7.18 -27.20 1.03
N LEU A 60 -6.91 -26.22 0.18
CA LEU A 60 -7.91 -25.35 -0.42
C LEU A 60 -7.74 -25.33 -1.93
N ASP A 61 -8.74 -25.82 -2.66
CA ASP A 61 -8.80 -25.76 -4.11
C ASP A 61 -9.79 -24.70 -4.59
N LEU A 62 -9.25 -23.66 -5.24
CA LEU A 62 -9.95 -22.53 -5.85
C LEU A 62 -9.68 -22.47 -7.37
N SER A 63 -9.35 -23.61 -7.98
CA SER A 63 -9.01 -23.68 -9.40
C SER A 63 -10.24 -23.44 -10.30
N SER A 64 -10.05 -22.83 -11.47
CA SER A 64 -11.14 -22.60 -12.44
C SER A 64 -12.33 -21.81 -11.89
N CYS A 65 -12.09 -20.84 -11.00
CA CYS A 65 -13.13 -20.01 -10.39
C CYS A 65 -13.29 -18.64 -11.07
N GLY A 66 -12.42 -18.29 -12.02
CA GLY A 66 -12.42 -16.98 -12.69
C GLY A 66 -12.03 -15.83 -11.76
N ILE A 67 -11.20 -16.12 -10.76
CA ILE A 67 -10.72 -15.13 -9.79
C ILE A 67 -9.75 -14.18 -10.49
N THR A 68 -10.00 -12.87 -10.40
CA THR A 68 -9.15 -11.81 -10.97
C THR A 68 -8.33 -11.08 -9.91
N TYR A 69 -8.80 -11.06 -8.67
CA TYR A 69 -8.18 -10.35 -7.55
C TYR A 69 -8.37 -11.13 -6.25
N ILE A 70 -7.36 -11.08 -5.38
CA ILE A 70 -7.36 -11.71 -4.05
C ILE A 70 -6.99 -10.63 -3.03
N HIS A 71 -7.90 -10.34 -2.11
CA HIS A 71 -7.65 -9.38 -1.04
C HIS A 71 -6.61 -9.94 -0.04
N MET A 72 -5.76 -9.08 0.53
CA MET A 72 -4.71 -9.47 1.50
C MET A 72 -5.21 -10.27 2.71
N ASP A 73 -6.43 -9.99 3.17
CA ASP A 73 -7.06 -10.71 4.29
C ASP A 73 -7.85 -11.95 3.88
N THR A 74 -7.96 -12.30 2.59
CA THR A 74 -8.82 -13.40 2.11
C THR A 74 -8.53 -14.71 2.84
N PHE A 75 -7.25 -15.03 3.03
CA PHE A 75 -6.78 -16.26 3.66
C PHE A 75 -6.41 -16.10 5.13
N LYS A 76 -6.82 -15.00 5.77
CA LYS A 76 -6.63 -14.79 7.20
C LYS A 76 -7.26 -15.95 7.98
N GLY A 77 -6.52 -16.50 8.95
CA GLY A 77 -6.94 -17.64 9.76
C GLY A 77 -6.49 -19.00 9.23
N LEU A 78 -6.00 -19.09 7.99
CA LEU A 78 -5.52 -20.34 7.36
C LEU A 78 -4.05 -20.64 7.67
N GLY A 79 -3.66 -20.54 8.95
CA GLY A 79 -2.26 -20.71 9.38
C GLY A 79 -1.70 -22.12 9.17
N ASN A 80 -2.56 -23.14 9.11
CA ASN A 80 -2.20 -24.56 8.90
C ASN A 80 -2.35 -25.01 7.44
N LEU A 81 -2.67 -24.09 6.51
CA LEU A 81 -2.86 -24.44 5.12
C LEU A 81 -1.54 -24.87 4.49
N HIS A 82 -1.53 -26.05 3.90
CA HIS A 82 -0.35 -26.67 3.30
C HIS A 82 -0.38 -26.57 1.78
N THR A 83 -1.57 -26.64 1.18
CA THR A 83 -1.76 -26.66 -0.27
C THR A 83 -2.84 -25.66 -0.67
N LEU A 84 -2.46 -24.71 -1.52
CA LEU A 84 -3.35 -23.72 -2.13
C LEU A 84 -3.30 -23.85 -3.65
N LEU A 85 -4.44 -24.18 -4.25
CA LEU A 85 -4.58 -24.30 -5.70
C LEU A 85 -5.38 -23.13 -6.26
N LEU A 86 -4.74 -22.33 -7.12
CA LEU A 86 -5.31 -21.17 -7.80
C LEU A 86 -5.16 -21.30 -9.33
N ARG A 87 -4.98 -22.52 -9.83
CA ARG A 87 -4.78 -22.82 -11.24
C ARG A 87 -5.98 -22.39 -12.09
N ASN A 88 -5.74 -21.97 -13.32
CA ASN A 88 -6.79 -21.68 -14.31
C ASN A 88 -7.75 -20.57 -13.83
N ASN A 89 -7.21 -19.53 -13.21
CA ASN A 89 -7.93 -18.31 -12.87
C ASN A 89 -7.48 -17.17 -13.80
N SER A 90 -7.81 -15.92 -13.48
CA SER A 90 -7.50 -14.75 -14.31
C SER A 90 -6.75 -13.69 -13.52
N LEU A 91 -5.85 -14.14 -12.63
CA LEU A 91 -4.98 -13.24 -11.87
C LEU A 91 -4.01 -12.54 -12.83
N GLN A 92 -4.03 -11.21 -12.84
CA GLN A 92 -3.15 -10.39 -13.69
C GLN A 92 -1.90 -9.94 -12.95
N GLU A 93 -2.05 -9.66 -11.66
CA GLU A 93 -0.98 -9.23 -10.77
C GLU A 93 -0.96 -10.16 -9.56
N LEU A 94 0.25 -10.38 -9.05
CA LEU A 94 0.46 -11.18 -7.85
C LEU A 94 0.70 -10.25 -6.66
N ASP A 95 -0.36 -9.69 -6.10
CA ASP A 95 -0.26 -8.94 -4.84
C ASP A 95 -0.14 -9.94 -3.67
N VAL A 96 1.07 -10.44 -3.42
CA VAL A 96 1.32 -11.53 -2.47
C VAL A 96 1.05 -11.28 -0.97
N PRO A 97 0.71 -10.08 -0.43
CA PRO A 97 0.40 -9.95 0.99
C PRO A 97 -0.66 -10.94 1.49
N PHE A 98 -1.51 -11.49 0.61
CA PHE A 98 -2.42 -12.59 0.95
C PHE A 98 -1.74 -13.90 1.38
N LEU A 99 -0.44 -14.08 1.08
CA LEU A 99 0.36 -15.23 1.52
C LEU A 99 0.88 -15.08 2.95
N LEU A 100 0.94 -13.86 3.51
CA LEU A 100 1.47 -13.61 4.85
C LEU A 100 0.78 -14.42 5.97
N PRO A 101 -0.55 -14.65 5.93
CA PRO A 101 -1.22 -15.50 6.92
C PRO A 101 -0.89 -17.00 6.78
N LEU A 102 -0.37 -17.45 5.64
CA LEU A 102 -0.22 -18.86 5.26
C LEU A 102 1.12 -19.45 5.71
N LYS A 103 1.34 -19.50 7.03
CA LYS A 103 2.64 -19.84 7.64
C LYS A 103 3.12 -21.27 7.37
N ALA A 104 2.22 -22.21 7.11
CA ALA A 104 2.53 -23.62 6.85
C ALA A 104 2.48 -23.99 5.36
N LEU A 105 2.40 -23.01 4.46
CA LEU A 105 2.18 -23.26 3.04
C LEU A 105 3.38 -23.95 2.41
N PHE A 106 3.12 -25.09 1.81
CA PHE A 106 4.14 -25.90 1.15
C PHE A 106 4.00 -25.88 -0.37
N HIS A 107 2.75 -25.86 -0.85
CA HIS A 107 2.43 -25.95 -2.26
C HIS A 107 1.48 -24.82 -2.69
N LEU A 108 1.92 -24.03 -3.66
CA LEU A 108 1.17 -22.95 -4.28
C LEU A 108 1.14 -23.17 -5.80
N ASP A 109 -0.05 -23.38 -6.34
CA ASP A 109 -0.27 -23.55 -7.78
C ASP A 109 -0.94 -22.31 -8.38
N LEU A 110 -0.19 -21.56 -9.18
CA LEU A 110 -0.65 -20.36 -9.89
C LEU A 110 -0.63 -20.57 -11.42
N ARG A 111 -0.56 -21.83 -11.89
CA ARG A 111 -0.47 -22.13 -13.31
C ARG A 111 -1.69 -21.64 -14.09
N HIS A 112 -1.48 -21.33 -15.36
CA HIS A 112 -2.55 -20.91 -16.28
C HIS A 112 -3.39 -19.75 -15.71
N ASN A 113 -2.73 -18.72 -15.19
CA ASN A 113 -3.33 -17.42 -14.92
C ASN A 113 -2.93 -16.45 -16.04
N THR A 114 -3.18 -15.16 -15.83
CA THR A 114 -2.84 -14.08 -16.76
C THR A 114 -1.70 -13.21 -16.21
N LEU A 115 -0.81 -13.79 -15.40
CA LEU A 115 0.29 -13.06 -14.77
C LEU A 115 1.33 -12.66 -15.82
N VAL A 116 1.72 -11.40 -15.80
CA VAL A 116 2.65 -10.83 -16.80
C VAL A 116 4.05 -10.61 -16.22
N SER A 117 4.13 -10.25 -14.93
CA SER A 117 5.38 -10.06 -14.20
C SER A 117 5.18 -10.38 -12.72
N VAL A 118 6.29 -10.56 -12.00
CA VAL A 118 6.30 -10.71 -10.53
C VAL A 118 7.36 -9.77 -10.00
N ASP A 119 6.99 -8.95 -9.03
CA ASP A 119 7.90 -8.02 -8.38
C ASP A 119 8.81 -8.72 -7.36
N THR A 120 9.86 -8.04 -6.95
CA THR A 120 10.88 -8.60 -6.06
C THR A 120 10.35 -8.98 -4.68
N TRP A 121 9.38 -8.23 -4.15
CA TRP A 121 8.80 -8.52 -2.84
C TRP A 121 8.00 -9.82 -2.88
N SER A 122 7.22 -10.01 -3.94
CA SER A 122 6.52 -11.26 -4.21
C SER A 122 7.44 -12.48 -4.27
N LEU A 123 8.55 -12.36 -4.98
CA LEU A 123 9.56 -13.43 -5.05
C LEU A 123 10.18 -13.73 -3.69
N GLN A 124 10.44 -12.70 -2.88
CA GLN A 124 10.97 -12.87 -1.52
C GLN A 124 9.99 -13.60 -0.61
N LEU A 125 8.70 -13.28 -0.68
CA LEU A 125 7.70 -13.98 0.13
C LEU A 125 7.53 -15.44 -0.31
N MET A 126 7.51 -15.68 -1.63
CA MET A 126 7.44 -17.01 -2.19
C MET A 126 8.71 -17.85 -1.98
N GLU A 127 9.86 -17.22 -1.65
CA GLU A 127 11.15 -17.89 -1.40
C GLU A 127 11.05 -18.96 -0.30
N THR A 128 10.13 -18.79 0.66
CA THR A 128 9.93 -19.74 1.77
C THR A 128 9.08 -20.95 1.40
N ILE A 129 8.31 -20.89 0.30
CA ILE A 129 7.37 -21.93 -0.12
C ILE A 129 8.11 -22.94 -1.00
N PRO A 130 8.23 -24.23 -0.64
CA PRO A 130 8.99 -25.20 -1.42
C PRO A 130 8.45 -25.47 -2.83
N GLY A 131 7.13 -25.66 -2.97
CA GLY A 131 6.49 -25.96 -4.25
C GLY A 131 5.70 -24.77 -4.78
N VAL A 132 6.28 -23.98 -5.67
CA VAL A 132 5.59 -22.87 -6.34
C VAL A 132 5.58 -23.11 -7.84
N HIS A 133 4.39 -23.10 -8.43
CA HIS A 133 4.18 -23.37 -9.86
C HIS A 133 3.59 -22.15 -10.56
N LEU A 134 4.25 -21.71 -11.64
CA LEU A 134 3.99 -20.45 -12.36
C LEU A 134 3.81 -20.67 -13.87
N GLU A 135 3.80 -21.92 -14.33
CA GLU A 135 3.75 -22.29 -15.74
C GLU A 135 2.42 -21.88 -16.41
N GLY A 136 2.46 -21.61 -17.71
CA GLY A 136 1.24 -21.27 -18.48
C GLY A 136 0.71 -19.86 -18.25
N ASN A 137 1.52 -18.95 -17.69
CA ASN A 137 1.23 -17.51 -17.59
C ASN A 137 1.92 -16.74 -18.74
N PRO A 138 1.34 -15.63 -19.23
CA PRO A 138 1.88 -14.81 -20.31
C PRO A 138 3.01 -13.86 -19.84
N TRP A 139 4.10 -14.43 -19.32
CA TRP A 139 5.23 -13.67 -18.80
C TRP A 139 5.86 -12.76 -19.86
N VAL A 140 6.01 -11.47 -19.54
CA VAL A 140 6.82 -10.55 -20.35
C VAL A 140 8.29 -10.86 -20.14
N CYS A 141 9.02 -11.08 -21.24
CA CYS A 141 10.43 -11.47 -21.25
C CYS A 141 11.34 -10.29 -21.66
N ASP A 142 11.29 -9.20 -20.89
CA ASP A 142 12.17 -8.05 -21.06
C ASP A 142 13.22 -7.97 -19.93
N CYS A 143 13.93 -6.85 -19.83
CA CYS A 143 14.91 -6.62 -18.77
C CYS A 143 14.31 -6.65 -17.35
N SER A 144 13.00 -6.42 -17.20
CA SER A 144 12.32 -6.44 -15.89
C SER A 144 12.13 -7.87 -15.37
N ALA A 145 12.18 -8.89 -16.22
CA ALA A 145 12.00 -10.29 -15.85
C ALA A 145 13.22 -10.92 -15.14
N ARG A 146 14.36 -10.22 -15.07
CA ARG A 146 15.61 -10.74 -14.49
C ARG A 146 15.46 -11.31 -13.07
N PRO A 147 14.76 -10.66 -12.11
CA PRO A 147 14.59 -11.20 -10.78
C PRO A 147 13.83 -12.53 -10.77
N LEU A 148 12.74 -12.63 -11.55
CA LEU A 148 11.96 -13.86 -11.69
C LEU A 148 12.81 -14.98 -12.33
N GLN A 149 13.60 -14.65 -13.35
CA GLN A 149 14.50 -15.60 -13.99
C GLN A 149 15.54 -16.16 -12.99
N GLN A 150 16.19 -15.28 -12.23
CA GLN A 150 17.18 -15.69 -11.22
C GLN A 150 16.53 -16.53 -10.12
N TRP A 151 15.34 -16.16 -9.67
CA TRP A 151 14.57 -16.90 -8.67
C TRP A 151 14.23 -18.32 -9.15
N LEU A 152 13.76 -18.46 -10.40
CA LEU A 152 13.47 -19.76 -11.01
C LEU A 152 14.73 -20.62 -11.17
N GLN A 153 15.86 -20.02 -11.57
CA GLN A 153 17.13 -20.72 -11.72
C GLN A 153 17.64 -21.28 -10.37
N ARG A 154 17.59 -20.47 -9.31
CA ARG A 154 17.98 -20.90 -7.96
C ARG A 154 17.15 -22.08 -7.47
N ARG A 155 15.85 -22.08 -7.77
CA ARG A 155 14.91 -23.14 -7.37
C ARG A 155 15.01 -24.41 -8.20
N ARG A 156 15.58 -24.34 -9.41
CA ARG A 156 15.69 -25.49 -10.31
C ARG A 156 16.93 -26.35 -10.09
N GLY A 157 17.98 -25.84 -9.44
CA GLY A 157 19.19 -26.59 -9.06
C GLY A 157 19.68 -27.62 -10.10
N GLU A 158 20.61 -27.18 -10.97
CA GLU A 158 21.27 -27.88 -12.11
C GLU A 158 20.66 -27.70 -13.51
N PRO A 159 21.49 -27.41 -14.54
CA PRO A 159 21.03 -26.94 -15.84
C PRO A 159 20.68 -28.11 -16.75
N ARG A 160 19.39 -28.40 -16.89
CA ARG A 160 18.88 -29.02 -18.12
C ARG A 160 17.78 -28.15 -18.71
N GLY A 161 18.26 -27.28 -19.59
CA GLY A 161 17.57 -26.90 -20.82
C GLY A 161 16.15 -26.40 -20.64
N TRP A 162 16.02 -25.15 -20.21
CA TRP A 162 14.90 -24.38 -20.76
C TRP A 162 15.25 -24.03 -22.20
N VAL A 163 14.63 -24.73 -23.14
CA VAL A 163 14.53 -24.27 -24.52
C VAL A 163 13.49 -23.15 -24.49
N PRO A 164 13.83 -21.91 -24.86
CA PRO A 164 12.85 -20.84 -25.06
C PRO A 164 12.00 -21.23 -26.27
N GLY A 165 10.94 -22.00 -26.01
CA GLY A 165 10.01 -22.52 -27.01
C GLY A 165 8.56 -22.49 -26.54
N ASP A 166 8.30 -22.47 -25.23
CA ASP A 166 6.93 -22.50 -24.69
C ASP A 166 6.44 -21.17 -24.07
N VAL A 167 7.21 -20.09 -24.21
CA VAL A 167 6.68 -18.73 -24.00
C VAL A 167 6.15 -18.24 -25.34
N SER A 168 4.87 -18.46 -25.58
CA SER A 168 4.15 -17.79 -26.67
C SER A 168 3.87 -16.31 -26.32
N GLY A 169 4.87 -15.61 -25.82
CA GLY A 169 4.88 -14.16 -25.65
C GLY A 169 5.42 -13.51 -26.92
N ARG A 170 4.89 -12.35 -27.28
CA ARG A 170 5.37 -11.54 -28.42
C ARG A 170 6.89 -11.37 -28.28
N GLN A 171 7.64 -12.10 -29.10
CA GLN A 171 9.09 -11.92 -29.20
C GLN A 171 9.33 -10.52 -29.74
N ASP A 172 9.88 -9.66 -28.89
CA ASP A 172 10.54 -8.45 -29.35
C ASP A 172 11.77 -8.89 -30.17
N PRO A 173 11.94 -8.45 -31.43
CA PRO A 173 12.98 -8.96 -32.33
C PRO A 173 14.44 -8.67 -31.88
N GLU A 174 14.67 -8.03 -30.73
CA GLU A 174 16.00 -7.67 -30.22
C GLU A 174 16.63 -8.64 -29.21
N CYS A 175 15.92 -9.66 -28.71
CA CYS A 175 16.54 -10.67 -27.84
C CYS A 175 17.01 -11.89 -28.65
N ARG A 176 18.16 -11.77 -29.33
CA ARG A 176 18.84 -12.94 -29.94
C ARG A 176 19.87 -13.54 -28.98
N ARG A 177 19.83 -14.86 -28.88
CA ARG A 177 20.83 -15.71 -28.20
C ARG A 177 22.18 -15.56 -28.90
N LEU A 178 23.21 -15.09 -28.19
CA LEU A 178 24.60 -15.20 -28.65
C LEU A 178 25.11 -16.63 -28.36
N GLU A 179 25.83 -17.22 -29.30
CA GLU A 179 26.23 -18.64 -29.34
C GLU A 179 27.14 -19.13 -28.19
N ASN A 180 27.44 -18.31 -27.17
CA ASN A 180 28.29 -18.71 -26.04
C ASN A 180 27.62 -18.58 -24.65
N GLY A 181 26.29 -18.62 -24.59
CA GLY A 181 25.60 -19.22 -23.44
C GLY A 181 25.56 -18.48 -22.08
N GLU A 182 25.97 -17.21 -21.94
CA GLU A 182 25.97 -16.59 -20.59
C GLU A 182 25.13 -15.33 -20.36
N TYR A 183 24.57 -14.63 -21.37
CA TYR A 183 23.69 -13.47 -21.10
C TYR A 183 22.88 -12.99 -22.31
N TRP A 184 21.69 -12.43 -22.05
CA TRP A 184 20.87 -11.68 -23.02
C TRP A 184 21.28 -10.20 -23.02
N VAL A 185 21.59 -9.65 -24.20
CA VAL A 185 21.93 -8.22 -24.39
C VAL A 185 20.88 -7.60 -25.30
N CYS A 186 20.10 -6.62 -24.79
CA CYS A 186 19.23 -5.79 -25.62
C CYS A 186 20.07 -4.72 -26.34
N HIS A 187 19.80 -4.50 -27.63
CA HIS A 187 20.74 -3.81 -28.50
C HIS A 187 20.18 -2.54 -29.17
N ARG A 188 19.51 -1.64 -28.43
CA ARG A 188 19.55 -0.19 -28.69
C ARG A 188 18.82 0.63 -27.63
N LEU A 189 19.50 0.88 -26.51
CA LEU A 189 19.48 2.21 -25.90
C LEU A 189 20.91 2.49 -25.44
N THR A 190 21.43 3.60 -25.91
CA THR A 190 22.67 4.23 -25.45
C THR A 190 22.75 4.12 -23.92
N MET A 191 23.79 3.44 -23.43
CA MET A 191 24.11 3.20 -22.02
C MET A 191 23.21 2.22 -21.24
N CYS A 192 23.55 0.94 -21.31
CA CYS A 192 23.52 0.05 -20.15
C CYS A 192 24.90 -0.59 -20.00
N LEU A 193 25.90 0.23 -19.63
CA LEU A 193 27.11 -0.31 -19.04
C LEU A 193 26.83 -0.59 -17.56
N SER A 194 27.22 -1.80 -17.14
CA SER A 194 27.38 -2.27 -15.76
C SER A 194 26.10 -2.55 -14.96
N CYS A 195 25.69 -3.83 -14.99
CA CYS A 195 25.26 -4.50 -13.77
C CYS A 195 26.14 -5.75 -13.62
N VAL A 196 27.38 -5.55 -13.19
CA VAL A 196 28.28 -6.62 -12.74
C VAL A 196 28.67 -6.27 -11.31
N THR A 197 28.17 -7.04 -10.36
CA THR A 197 28.78 -7.19 -9.05
C THR A 197 30.09 -7.94 -9.22
N ALA A 198 31.21 -7.23 -9.25
CA ALA A 198 32.52 -7.80 -8.99
C ALA A 198 33.07 -7.12 -7.73
N THR A 199 33.02 -7.85 -6.63
CA THR A 199 33.85 -7.62 -5.45
C THR A 199 35.32 -7.73 -5.85
N ALA A 200 35.92 -6.60 -6.22
CA ALA A 200 37.35 -6.35 -6.13
C ALA A 200 37.55 -4.83 -6.16
N LEU A 201 38.03 -4.26 -5.06
CA LEU A 201 38.51 -2.87 -5.06
C LEU A 201 39.65 -2.73 -6.08
N PRO A 202 39.61 -1.68 -6.90
CA PRO A 202 40.73 -0.75 -6.84
C PRO A 202 40.29 0.71 -6.72
N ALA A 203 41.21 1.48 -6.17
CA ALA A 203 41.05 2.83 -5.66
C ALA A 203 40.55 3.88 -6.68
N GLY A 204 39.68 4.76 -6.16
CA GLY A 204 39.72 6.19 -6.46
C GLY A 204 39.07 6.69 -7.76
N LYS A 205 37.88 7.29 -7.63
CA LYS A 205 37.61 8.71 -7.97
C LYS A 205 36.16 9.09 -7.65
N GLY A 206 36.02 10.14 -6.82
CA GLY A 206 34.78 10.61 -6.24
C GLY A 206 33.74 11.11 -7.26
N GLY A 207 32.50 10.69 -7.05
CA GLY A 207 31.33 11.12 -7.79
C GLY A 207 30.97 12.59 -7.54
N ARG A 208 30.59 13.29 -8.60
CA ARG A 208 30.18 14.70 -8.65
C ARG A 208 28.78 14.94 -8.04
N SER A 209 28.55 14.56 -6.79
CA SER A 209 27.30 14.83 -6.06
C SER A 209 27.34 16.12 -5.22
N TRP A 210 28.53 16.69 -5.01
CA TRP A 210 28.74 17.94 -4.29
C TRP A 210 27.91 19.14 -4.77
N PRO A 211 27.75 19.43 -6.07
CA PRO A 211 26.99 20.61 -6.50
C PRO A 211 25.49 20.51 -6.16
N TYR A 212 24.93 19.31 -6.13
CA TYR A 212 23.52 19.10 -5.75
C TYR A 212 23.30 19.26 -4.24
N LEU A 213 24.23 18.74 -3.42
CA LEU A 213 24.20 18.92 -1.97
C LEU A 213 24.35 20.39 -1.59
N VAL A 214 25.31 21.10 -2.22
CA VAL A 214 25.51 22.53 -2.02
C VAL A 214 24.28 23.31 -2.47
N GLY A 215 23.68 22.96 -3.61
CA GLY A 215 22.42 23.56 -4.09
C GLY A 215 21.29 23.40 -3.08
N PHE A 216 21.08 22.18 -2.56
CA PHE A 216 20.06 21.91 -1.55
C PHE A 216 20.27 22.73 -0.27
N ILE A 217 21.51 22.76 0.24
CA ILE A 217 21.84 23.51 1.46
C ILE A 217 21.62 25.02 1.27
N VAL A 218 22.03 25.58 0.14
CA VAL A 218 21.82 27.01 -0.16
C VAL A 218 20.34 27.35 -0.28
N THR A 219 19.55 26.48 -0.92
CA THR A 219 18.08 26.69 -1.00
C THR A 219 17.41 26.61 0.37
N ALA A 220 17.79 25.65 1.20
CA ALA A 220 17.25 25.50 2.55
C ALA A 220 17.58 26.72 3.43
N ILE A 221 18.83 27.18 3.42
CA ILE A 221 19.26 28.37 4.16
C ILE A 221 18.52 29.62 3.66
N GLY A 222 18.36 29.77 2.34
CA GLY A 222 17.62 30.88 1.75
C GLY A 222 16.16 30.94 2.19
N ILE A 223 15.47 29.79 2.20
CA ILE A 223 14.08 29.68 2.67
C ILE A 223 13.99 30.03 4.16
N SER A 224 14.91 29.54 4.99
CA SER A 224 14.93 29.86 6.42
C SER A 224 15.13 31.35 6.71
N ILE A 225 16.02 32.02 5.97
CA ILE A 225 16.23 33.47 6.12
C ILE A 225 14.99 34.26 5.70
N LEU A 226 14.35 33.86 4.59
CA LEU A 226 13.13 34.52 4.11
C LEU A 226 12.00 34.43 5.13
N ILE A 227 11.78 33.25 5.72
CA ILE A 227 10.79 33.04 6.78
C ILE A 227 11.10 33.93 8.00
N ALA A 228 12.35 34.02 8.42
CA ALA A 228 12.77 34.86 9.54
C ALA A 228 12.54 36.35 9.28
N LEU A 229 12.81 36.83 8.06
CA LEU A 229 12.56 38.22 7.67
C LEU A 229 11.06 38.56 7.65
N VAL A 230 10.23 37.66 7.12
CA VAL A 230 8.76 37.83 7.12
C VAL A 230 8.22 37.85 8.55
N ALA A 231 8.72 36.97 9.43
CA ALA A 231 8.33 36.95 10.84
C ALA A 231 8.73 38.24 11.57
N LYS A 232 9.96 38.73 11.37
CA LYS A 232 10.40 40.01 11.93
C LYS A 232 9.63 41.20 11.37
N CYS A 233 9.26 41.19 10.09
CA CYS A 233 8.46 42.24 9.48
C CYS A 233 7.04 42.29 10.07
N LYS A 234 6.40 41.12 10.29
CA LYS A 234 5.11 41.03 11.01
C LYS A 234 5.22 41.50 12.46
N LEU A 235 6.31 41.18 13.15
CA LEU A 235 6.52 41.59 14.53
C LEU A 235 6.73 43.11 14.63
N VAL A 236 7.50 43.70 13.72
CA VAL A 236 7.69 45.15 13.60
C VAL A 236 6.39 45.85 13.25
N GLN A 237 5.58 45.29 12.34
CA GLN A 237 4.26 45.84 11.99
C GLN A 237 3.30 45.82 13.19
N LYS A 238 3.29 44.74 13.98
CA LYS A 238 2.52 44.68 15.25
C LYS A 238 3.03 45.69 16.28
N ASN A 239 4.35 45.86 16.39
CA ASN A 239 4.93 46.82 17.32
C ASN A 239 4.57 48.27 16.92
N PHE A 240 4.65 48.61 15.63
CA PHE A 240 4.26 49.93 15.12
C PHE A 240 2.76 50.22 15.27
N ALA A 241 1.90 49.20 15.15
CA ALA A 241 0.46 49.34 15.39
C ALA A 241 0.13 49.60 16.87
N SER A 242 0.97 49.13 17.80
CA SER A 242 0.79 49.34 19.25
C SER A 242 1.17 50.76 19.71
N TYR A 243 1.97 51.52 18.96
CA TYR A 243 2.45 52.85 19.38
C TYR A 243 1.51 54.03 19.01
N ARG A 244 0.33 53.78 18.44
CA ARG A 244 -0.69 54.83 18.23
C ARG A 244 -1.64 54.95 19.43
N HIS A 245 -1.13 55.41 20.57
CA HIS A 245 -2.00 55.99 21.60
C HIS A 245 -2.31 57.44 21.21
N ARG A 246 -3.57 57.73 20.85
CA ARG A 246 -4.10 59.10 20.81
C ARG A 246 -4.37 59.55 22.25
N PRO A 247 -3.96 60.76 22.67
CA PRO A 247 -4.45 61.33 23.93
C PRO A 247 -5.95 61.63 23.78
N LEU A 248 -6.73 61.34 24.83
CA LEU A 248 -8.13 61.74 24.93
C LEU A 248 -8.19 63.28 25.05
N PRO A 249 -9.04 63.98 24.27
CA PRO A 249 -9.27 65.40 24.50
C PRO A 249 -10.16 65.56 25.75
N GLU A 250 -9.69 66.37 26.69
CA GLU A 250 -10.49 66.88 27.79
C GLU A 250 -11.58 67.81 27.24
N ILE A 251 -12.84 67.56 27.61
CA ILE A 251 -13.88 68.59 27.54
C ILE A 251 -14.67 68.56 28.84
N SER A 252 -14.70 69.73 29.46
CA SER A 252 -15.39 70.10 30.67
C SER A 252 -16.91 70.21 30.49
N SER A 253 -17.62 69.76 31.53
CA SER A 253 -18.78 70.38 32.20
C SER A 253 -20.04 70.82 31.43
N ILE A 254 -21.19 70.56 32.09
CA ILE A 254 -22.60 70.96 31.84
C ILE A 254 -23.31 70.05 30.84
N GLY A 255 -24.40 69.34 31.15
CA GLY A 255 -25.38 69.43 32.23
C GLY A 255 -26.77 69.32 31.61
N GLY A 256 -27.57 68.32 31.99
CA GLY A 256 -29.00 68.24 31.65
C GLY A 256 -29.46 66.91 31.04
N SER A 257 -30.11 66.07 31.83
CA SER A 257 -31.15 65.12 31.40
C SER A 257 -32.50 65.89 31.21
N PRO A 258 -33.64 65.29 30.80
CA PRO A 258 -33.95 63.89 30.48
C PRO A 258 -34.91 63.64 29.27
N MET A 259 -35.12 62.35 28.97
CA MET A 259 -36.34 61.62 28.53
C MET A 259 -37.03 61.86 27.16
N GLU A 260 -37.55 60.72 26.66
CA GLU A 260 -38.69 60.55 25.74
C GLU A 260 -38.46 60.85 24.25
N ASP A 261 -39.03 60.16 23.26
CA ASP A 261 -39.72 58.86 23.18
C ASP A 261 -39.88 58.56 21.67
N THR A 262 -40.11 57.28 21.34
CA THR A 262 -40.91 56.80 20.20
C THR A 262 -40.59 57.21 18.73
N SER A 263 -40.18 56.18 17.98
CA SER A 263 -40.73 55.73 16.69
C SER A 263 -40.89 56.71 15.51
N SER A 264 -40.18 56.42 14.42
CA SER A 264 -40.85 56.14 13.13
C SER A 264 -39.95 55.29 12.24
N TRP A 265 -40.48 54.12 11.89
CA TRP A 265 -39.94 53.17 10.92
C TRP A 265 -40.26 53.62 9.49
N ASP A 266 -39.69 52.86 8.55
CA ASP A 266 -39.94 52.78 7.10
C ASP A 266 -39.00 53.62 6.20
N ARG A 267 -38.28 53.07 5.22
CA ARG A 267 -38.30 51.72 4.63
C ARG A 267 -37.18 51.56 3.59
N GLY A 268 -36.64 50.34 3.51
CA GLY A 268 -35.99 49.76 2.32
C GLY A 268 -34.47 49.57 2.47
N SER A 269 -33.86 48.40 2.28
CA SER A 269 -34.29 47.11 1.74
C SER A 269 -33.27 46.02 2.14
N ILE A 270 -33.78 44.82 2.41
CA ILE A 270 -33.16 43.50 2.73
C ILE A 270 -32.71 42.80 1.40
N PRO A 271 -31.91 41.69 1.28
CA PRO A 271 -31.37 40.71 2.28
C PRO A 271 -29.89 40.23 2.19
N ASP A 272 -29.46 39.63 3.32
CA ASP A 272 -28.75 38.34 3.56
C ASP A 272 -27.31 38.09 3.09
N ALA A 273 -26.45 37.37 3.83
CA ALA A 273 -26.52 36.78 5.16
C ALA A 273 -25.06 36.51 5.61
N ALA A 274 -24.73 36.89 6.84
CA ALA A 274 -23.54 36.41 7.53
C ALA A 274 -23.89 36.13 8.98
N ASP A 275 -23.75 34.85 9.27
CA ASP A 275 -23.83 34.10 10.51
C ASP A 275 -22.90 34.64 11.62
N LEU A 276 -23.15 34.14 12.84
CA LEU A 276 -22.33 34.13 14.06
C LEU A 276 -22.76 35.08 15.19
N GLN A 277 -23.74 34.59 15.98
CA GLN A 277 -23.84 34.88 17.40
C GLN A 277 -22.75 34.12 18.17
N ALA A 278 -22.13 34.85 19.10
CA ALA A 278 -21.28 34.34 20.15
C ALA A 278 -22.14 33.65 21.22
N GLU A 279 -21.74 32.44 21.61
CA GLU A 279 -22.06 31.88 22.93
C GLU A 279 -20.76 31.72 23.71
N ASP A 280 -20.80 32.21 24.95
CA ASP A 280 -19.78 32.11 25.97
C ASP A 280 -19.65 30.65 26.44
N ASP A 281 -18.43 30.10 26.41
CA ASP A 281 -18.09 28.86 27.14
C ASP A 281 -16.72 29.07 27.81
N ASP A 282 -16.77 29.31 29.11
CA ASP A 282 -15.67 29.50 30.05
C ASP A 282 -15.05 28.14 30.44
N GLY A 283 -14.40 27.53 29.45
CA GLY A 283 -13.57 26.34 29.65
C GLY A 283 -12.31 26.62 30.46
N PHE A 284 -12.38 26.33 31.76
CA PHE A 284 -11.24 26.11 32.67
C PHE A 284 -10.12 25.29 31.99
N ILE A 285 -8.91 25.85 31.87
CA ILE A 285 -7.69 25.07 31.62
C ILE A 285 -6.92 25.00 32.94
N GLU A 286 -6.77 23.79 33.44
CA GLU A 286 -5.96 23.46 34.61
C GLU A 286 -4.48 23.44 34.19
N ASP A 287 -3.75 24.51 34.51
CA ASP A 287 -2.31 24.62 34.29
C ASP A 287 -1.57 23.67 35.25
N ASN A 288 -1.26 22.46 34.79
CA ASN A 288 -0.28 21.60 35.45
C ASN A 288 1.14 22.14 35.21
N TYR A 289 1.64 22.86 36.23
CA TYR A 289 3.00 23.33 36.36
C TYR A 289 4.04 22.19 36.21
N ILE A 290 4.94 22.33 35.24
CA ILE A 290 6.24 21.67 35.27
C ILE A 290 7.13 22.50 36.20
N GLN A 291 7.54 21.95 37.35
CA GLN A 291 8.55 22.56 38.21
C GLN A 291 9.97 22.22 37.69
N PRO A 292 10.87 23.21 37.59
CA PRO A 292 12.30 22.98 37.40
C PRO A 292 13.08 23.28 38.69
N SER A 293 13.68 22.25 39.27
CA SER A 293 14.87 22.28 40.15
C SER A 293 15.13 20.82 40.56
N GLU A 294 16.34 20.30 40.73
CA GLU A 294 17.57 20.91 41.21
C GLU A 294 18.75 19.95 40.93
N GLN A 295 19.96 20.50 40.90
CA GLN A 295 21.23 19.80 40.79
C GLN A 295 21.58 19.00 42.07
N LEU A 296 22.10 17.78 41.88
CA LEU A 296 23.26 17.12 42.56
C LEU A 296 23.29 17.03 44.11
N PRO A 297 23.87 15.97 44.71
CA PRO A 297 25.26 15.51 44.51
C PRO A 297 25.43 14.17 43.77
#